data_AF-A0A2Z3GZV6-F1
#
_entry.id   AF-A0A2Z3GZV6-F1
#
_cell.length_a   1.000
_cell.length_b   1.000
_cell.length_c   1.000
_cell.angle_alpha   90.00
_cell.angle_beta   90.00
_cell.angle_gamma   90.00
#
_symmetry.space_group_name_H-M   'P 1'
#
loop_
_entity.id
_entity.type
_entity.pdbx_description
1 polymer ?
#
loop_
_entity_poly.entity_id
_entity_poly.type
_entity_poly.pdbx_seq_one_letter_code
_entity_poly.pdbx_strand_id
1 'polypeptide(L)'
;MTAGIFHFTIEQGTDFVLPIAYTDADGAPIDLTGCAAALMIRRAQDDAAPLVSLSSPGNGIVINGPAGTLLVTIDSSVTATLASGTAVYDLKLTDGLGNPTRLIEGNVTISPAVTR
;
A
#
# COMPACT_ATOMS: atom_id res chain seq x y z
N MET A 1 -17.84 7.28 -2.76
CA MET A 1 -17.33 6.35 -1.74
C MET A 1 -16.04 6.95 -1.21
N THR A 2 -15.90 7.11 0.10
CA THR A 2 -14.64 7.59 0.72
C THR A 2 -13.64 6.44 0.76
N ALA A 3 -12.34 6.74 0.85
CA ALA A 3 -11.32 5.71 1.01
C ALA A 3 -11.56 4.91 2.30
N GLY A 4 -11.16 3.63 2.29
CA GLY A 4 -11.15 2.82 3.49
C GLY A 4 -10.05 3.28 4.44
N ILE A 5 -10.33 3.34 5.75
CA ILE A 5 -9.30 3.63 6.75
C ILE A 5 -8.71 2.29 7.21
N PHE A 6 -7.41 2.14 7.03
CA PHE A 6 -6.68 0.97 7.51
C PHE A 6 -5.36 1.42 8.14
N HIS A 7 -5.10 0.97 9.36
CA HIS A 7 -3.85 1.26 10.05
C HIS A 7 -3.04 -0.03 10.14
N PHE A 8 -1.75 0.04 9.88
CA PHE A 8 -0.88 -1.14 9.96
C PHE A 8 0.48 -0.82 10.57
N THR A 9 1.18 -1.88 10.96
CA THR A 9 2.52 -1.80 11.55
C THR A 9 3.52 -2.48 10.61
N ILE A 10 4.64 -1.82 10.37
CA ILE A 10 5.81 -2.39 9.69
C ILE A 10 6.85 -2.70 10.76
N GLU A 11 7.33 -3.93 10.78
CA GLU A 11 8.50 -4.33 11.58
C GLU A 11 9.78 -4.05 10.75
N GLN A 12 10.72 -3.31 11.33
CA GLN A 12 11.97 -2.99 10.64
C GLN A 12 12.79 -4.26 10.37
N GLY A 13 13.36 -4.37 9.17
CA GLY A 13 14.26 -5.46 8.81
C GLY A 13 13.55 -6.78 8.45
N THR A 14 12.23 -6.79 8.35
CA THR A 14 11.44 -7.92 7.88
C THR A 14 10.62 -7.55 6.66
N ASP A 15 10.29 -8.53 5.83
CA ASP A 15 9.38 -8.33 4.70
C ASP A 15 7.98 -8.01 5.22
N PHE A 16 7.39 -6.92 4.77
CA PHE A 16 6.01 -6.57 5.05
C PHE A 16 5.14 -6.99 3.87
N VAL A 17 4.06 -7.70 4.16
CA VAL A 17 3.10 -8.17 3.15
C VAL A 17 1.69 -7.79 3.56
N LEU A 18 0.98 -7.07 2.71
CA LEU A 18 -0.41 -6.67 2.90
C LEU A 18 -1.28 -7.17 1.72
N PRO A 19 -2.02 -8.27 1.90
CA PRO A 19 -3.03 -8.69 0.94
C PRO A 19 -4.29 -7.81 1.05
N ILE A 20 -4.83 -7.39 -0.08
CA ILE A 20 -6.03 -6.56 -0.19
C ILE A 20 -6.99 -7.26 -1.14
N ALA A 21 -8.24 -7.38 -0.74
CA ALA A 21 -9.34 -7.79 -1.62
C ALA A 21 -10.26 -6.59 -1.84
N TYR A 22 -10.57 -6.30 -3.11
CA TYR A 22 -11.48 -5.25 -3.50
C TYR A 22 -12.79 -5.88 -4.00
N THR A 23 -13.83 -5.72 -3.20
CA THR A 23 -15.15 -6.31 -3.45
C THR A 23 -16.23 -5.24 -3.50
N ASP A 24 -17.33 -5.54 -4.17
CA ASP A 24 -18.54 -4.72 -4.12
C ASP A 24 -19.32 -4.91 -2.80
N ALA A 25 -20.48 -4.27 -2.71
CA ALA A 25 -21.33 -4.33 -1.52
C ALA A 25 -21.92 -5.72 -1.24
N ASP A 26 -21.99 -6.58 -2.27
CA ASP A 26 -22.49 -7.95 -2.18
C ASP A 26 -21.35 -8.96 -1.93
N GLY A 27 -20.10 -8.49 -1.86
CA GLY A 27 -18.90 -9.29 -1.61
C GLY A 27 -18.32 -9.94 -2.86
N ALA A 28 -18.80 -9.58 -4.05
CA ALA A 28 -18.21 -10.06 -5.30
C ALA A 28 -16.92 -9.29 -5.61
N PRO A 29 -15.86 -9.97 -6.09
CA PRO A 29 -14.61 -9.30 -6.43
C PRO A 29 -14.80 -8.35 -7.61
N ILE A 30 -14.26 -7.14 -7.48
CA ILE A 30 -14.24 -6.16 -8.56
C ILE A 30 -13.03 -6.47 -9.44
N ASP A 31 -13.24 -6.70 -10.74
CA ASP A 31 -12.16 -6.97 -11.68
C ASP A 31 -11.22 -5.76 -11.81
N LEU A 32 -9.94 -5.99 -11.52
CA LEU A 32 -8.87 -5.00 -11.59
C LEU A 32 -8.01 -5.14 -12.86
N THR A 33 -8.46 -5.91 -13.85
CA THR A 33 -7.73 -6.12 -15.10
C THR A 33 -7.47 -4.79 -15.80
N GLY A 34 -6.20 -4.53 -16.14
CA GLY A 34 -5.77 -3.28 -16.76
C GLY A 34 -5.66 -2.08 -15.81
N CYS A 35 -5.91 -2.27 -14.51
CA CYS A 35 -5.70 -1.21 -13.51
C CYS A 35 -4.22 -1.09 -13.13
N ALA A 36 -3.85 0.12 -12.70
CA ALA A 36 -2.58 0.40 -12.04
C ALA A 36 -2.82 0.70 -10.56
N ALA A 37 -1.81 0.51 -9.72
CA ALA A 37 -1.85 0.89 -8.32
C ALA A 37 -0.60 1.67 -7.94
N ALA A 38 -0.73 2.58 -6.97
CA ALA A 38 0.40 3.30 -6.39
C ALA A 38 0.18 3.45 -4.89
N LEU A 39 1.22 3.19 -4.10
CA LEU A 39 1.22 3.38 -2.66
C LEU A 39 2.41 4.23 -2.27
N MET A 40 2.18 5.26 -1.45
CA MET A 40 3.26 6.05 -0.86
C MET A 40 3.12 6.10 0.65
N ILE A 41 4.24 5.92 1.35
CA ILE A 41 4.37 6.16 2.79
C ILE A 41 5.20 7.42 2.97
N ARG A 42 4.71 8.39 3.75
CA ARG A 42 5.39 9.67 4.05
C ARG A 42 5.37 9.92 5.56
N ARG A 43 6.35 10.66 6.09
CA ARG A 43 6.35 10.98 7.52
C ARG A 43 5.21 11.94 7.87
N ALA A 44 5.03 12.98 7.07
CA ALA A 44 3.84 13.84 7.04
C ALA A 44 3.25 13.91 5.62
N GLN A 45 1.96 14.25 5.52
CA GLN A 45 1.25 14.29 4.24
C GLN A 45 1.90 15.22 3.22
N ASP A 46 2.45 16.35 3.69
CA ASP A 46 3.03 17.40 2.85
C ASP A 46 4.54 17.21 2.58
N ASP A 47 5.17 16.18 3.15
CA ASP A 47 6.58 15.90 2.85
C ASP A 47 6.76 15.62 1.37
N ALA A 48 7.76 16.23 0.72
CA ALA A 48 7.98 16.07 -0.71
C ALA A 48 8.53 14.69 -1.10
N ALA A 49 9.36 14.09 -0.24
CA ALA A 49 9.98 12.79 -0.48
C ALA A 49 9.23 11.68 0.29
N PRO A 50 8.76 10.61 -0.39
CA PRO A 50 8.21 9.45 0.28
C PRO A 50 9.30 8.61 0.94
N LEU A 51 8.97 8.02 2.10
CA LEU A 51 9.76 6.98 2.75
C LEU A 51 9.72 5.68 1.94
N VAL A 52 8.54 5.35 1.40
CA VAL A 52 8.32 4.20 0.52
C VAL A 52 7.44 4.64 -0.64
N SER A 53 7.78 4.21 -1.86
CA SER A 53 6.98 4.42 -3.06
C SER A 53 6.87 3.11 -3.82
N LEU A 54 5.67 2.55 -3.88
CA LEU A 54 5.36 1.30 -4.58
C LEU A 54 4.39 1.56 -5.72
N SER A 55 4.40 0.69 -6.72
CA SER A 55 3.54 0.79 -7.90
C SER A 55 3.25 -0.56 -8.55
N SER A 56 2.10 -0.66 -9.22
CA SER A 56 1.75 -1.74 -10.12
C SER A 56 1.29 -1.16 -11.47
N PRO A 57 1.81 -1.64 -12.61
CA PRO A 57 2.97 -2.52 -12.72
C PRO A 57 4.25 -1.79 -12.27
N GLY A 58 5.19 -2.49 -11.65
CA GLY A 58 6.46 -1.88 -11.25
C GLY A 58 7.11 -2.54 -10.05
N ASN A 59 6.87 -1.99 -8.87
CA ASN A 59 7.58 -2.36 -7.64
C ASN A 59 6.63 -2.56 -6.45
N GLY A 60 6.72 -3.72 -5.80
CA GLY A 60 6.08 -3.99 -4.53
C GLY A 60 4.55 -4.01 -4.53
N ILE A 61 3.87 -3.95 -5.68
CA ILE A 61 2.43 -4.21 -5.77
C ILE A 61 2.15 -5.16 -6.94
N VAL A 62 1.49 -6.27 -6.64
CA VAL A 62 1.00 -7.23 -7.63
C VAL A 62 -0.52 -7.20 -7.65
N ILE A 63 -1.11 -6.91 -8.80
CA ILE A 63 -2.57 -6.96 -8.99
C ILE A 63 -2.94 -8.30 -9.63
N ASN A 64 -3.86 -9.02 -9.02
CA ASN A 64 -4.53 -10.16 -9.62
C ASN A 64 -5.93 -9.70 -10.07
N GLY A 65 -5.98 -9.25 -11.33
CA GLY A 65 -7.13 -8.57 -11.95
C GLY A 65 -8.46 -9.31 -11.75
N PRO A 66 -8.62 -10.52 -12.32
CA PRO A 66 -9.88 -11.26 -12.25
C PRO A 66 -10.30 -11.64 -10.82
N ALA A 67 -9.35 -11.78 -9.90
CA ALA A 67 -9.64 -12.07 -8.50
C ALA A 67 -9.98 -10.82 -7.68
N GLY A 68 -9.81 -9.61 -8.24
CA GLY A 68 -10.01 -8.36 -7.52
C GLY A 68 -9.08 -8.20 -6.33
N THR A 69 -7.86 -8.74 -6.38
CA THR A 69 -6.93 -8.70 -5.25
C THR A 69 -5.63 -7.99 -5.59
N LEU A 70 -5.02 -7.38 -4.58
CA LEU A 70 -3.69 -6.79 -4.65
C LEU A 70 -2.82 -7.36 -3.53
N LEU A 71 -1.56 -7.61 -3.82
CA LEU A 71 -0.55 -7.97 -2.84
C LEU A 71 0.48 -6.84 -2.80
N VAL A 72 0.54 -6.14 -1.66
CA VAL A 72 1.56 -5.12 -1.40
C VAL A 72 2.70 -5.78 -0.64
N THR A 73 3.93 -5.61 -1.13
CA THR A 73 5.16 -6.11 -0.49
C THR A 73 6.16 -4.98 -0.34
N ILE A 74 6.72 -4.84 0.86
CA ILE A 74 7.89 -4.00 1.14
C ILE A 74 8.98 -4.92 1.66
N ASP A 75 10.08 -5.02 0.92
CA ASP A 75 11.18 -5.91 1.28
C ASP A 75 11.86 -5.47 2.58
N SER A 76 12.37 -6.44 3.32
CA SER A 76 13.18 -6.27 4.53
C SER A 76 14.32 -5.27 4.37
N SER A 77 14.96 -5.22 3.19
CA SER A 77 15.99 -4.24 2.88
C SER A 77 15.49 -2.79 2.91
N VAL A 78 14.24 -2.56 2.51
CA VAL A 78 13.59 -1.24 2.56
C VAL A 78 13.08 -0.97 3.97
N THR A 79 12.40 -1.93 4.62
CA THR A 79 11.87 -1.74 5.97
C THR A 79 12.98 -1.48 6.99
N ALA A 80 14.18 -2.04 6.81
CA ALA A 80 15.36 -1.77 7.63
C ALA A 80 15.84 -0.30 7.59
N THR A 81 15.55 0.42 6.50
CA THR A 81 15.97 1.83 6.34
C THR A 81 14.99 2.84 6.93
N LEU A 82 13.77 2.41 7.26
CA LEU A 82 12.73 3.29 7.78
C LEU A 82 13.07 3.72 9.20
N ALA A 83 12.91 5.00 9.53
CA ALA A 83 13.01 5.46 10.91
C ALA A 83 11.79 4.99 11.72
N SER A 84 12.00 4.61 12.99
CA SER A 84 10.91 4.23 13.87
C SER A 84 10.00 5.43 14.18
N GLY A 85 8.71 5.16 14.38
CA GLY A 85 7.71 6.20 14.64
C GLY A 85 6.43 5.99 13.83
N THR A 86 5.68 7.07 13.64
CA THR A 86 4.42 7.06 12.88
C THR A 86 4.58 7.81 11.57
N ALA A 87 3.99 7.26 10.52
CA ALA A 87 3.91 7.80 9.18
C ALA A 87 2.45 7.75 8.70
N VAL A 88 2.19 8.36 7.55
CA VAL A 88 0.91 8.30 6.84
C VAL A 88 1.09 7.66 5.49
N TYR A 89 0.05 7.00 4.99
CA TYR A 89 0.07 6.42 3.66
C TYR A 89 -1.28 6.54 2.97
N ASP A 90 -1.23 6.44 1.64
CA ASP A 90 -2.39 6.12 0.82
C ASP A 90 -2.05 5.12 -0.27
N LEU A 91 -3.04 4.33 -0.66
CA LEU A 91 -3.02 3.47 -1.85
C LEU A 91 -4.10 3.96 -2.80
N LYS A 92 -3.69 4.28 -4.03
CA LYS A 92 -4.57 4.65 -5.13
C LYS A 92 -4.56 3.58 -6.19
N LEU A 93 -5.74 3.30 -6.72
CA LEU A 93 -5.95 2.51 -7.92
C LEU A 93 -6.28 3.48 -9.06
N THR A 94 -5.72 3.26 -10.24
CA THR A 94 -6.08 3.98 -11.47
C THR A 94 -6.68 2.96 -12.42
N ASP A 95 -7.91 3.19 -12.86
CA ASP A 95 -8.59 2.31 -13.80
C ASP A 95 -7.98 2.41 -15.23
N GLY A 96 -8.43 1.54 -16.15
CA GLY A 96 -7.98 1.56 -17.55
C GLY A 96 -8.34 2.83 -18.33
N LEU A 97 -9.20 3.69 -17.79
CA LEU A 97 -9.56 5.00 -18.35
C LEU A 97 -8.76 6.15 -17.74
N GLY A 98 -7.90 5.87 -16.76
CA GLY A 98 -7.06 6.85 -16.08
C GLY A 98 -7.71 7.51 -14.86
N ASN A 99 -8.86 7.03 -14.38
CA ASN A 99 -9.53 7.60 -13.21
C ASN A 99 -8.90 7.08 -11.91
N PRO A 100 -8.36 7.97 -11.05
CA PRO A 100 -7.80 7.56 -9.78
C PRO A 100 -8.89 7.40 -8.71
N THR A 101 -8.87 6.28 -8.01
CA THR A 101 -9.65 6.00 -6.81
C THR A 101 -8.71 5.73 -5.65
N ARG A 102 -8.83 6.50 -4.57
CA ARG A 102 -8.11 6.19 -3.32
C ARG A 102 -8.82 5.02 -2.63
N LEU A 103 -8.16 3.87 -2.57
CA LEU A 103 -8.74 2.63 -2.06
C LEU A 103 -8.64 2.57 -0.53
N ILE A 104 -7.43 2.76 -0.01
CA ILE A 104 -7.17 2.79 1.43
C ILE A 104 -6.20 3.90 1.79
N GLU A 105 -6.34 4.42 3.01
CA GLU A 105 -5.42 5.36 3.63
C GLU A 105 -5.35 5.14 5.14
N GLY A 106 -4.31 5.70 5.76
CA GLY A 106 -4.22 5.69 7.21
C GLY A 106 -2.82 5.96 7.73
N ASN A 107 -2.58 5.47 8.94
CA ASN A 107 -1.31 5.59 9.63
C ASN A 107 -0.53 4.28 9.54
N VAL A 108 0.78 4.42 9.39
CA VAL A 108 1.74 3.33 9.46
C VAL A 108 2.58 3.52 10.70
N THR A 109 2.67 2.49 11.54
CA THR A 109 3.60 2.47 12.68
C THR A 109 4.84 1.67 12.31
N ILE A 110 6.03 2.24 12.45
CA ILE A 110 7.30 1.56 12.21
C ILE A 110 7.86 1.10 13.55
N SER A 111 7.81 -0.21 13.78
CA SER A 111 8.31 -0.87 14.99
C SER A 111 9.82 -1.14 14.85
N PRO A 112 10.66 -0.66 15.79
CA PRO A 112 12.11 -0.83 15.69
C PRO A 112 12.54 -2.27 15.96
N ALA A 113 13.50 -2.77 15.17
CA ALA A 113 14.17 -4.04 15.45
C ALA A 113 15.24 -3.88 16.54
N VAL A 114 15.29 -4.82 17.48
CA VAL A 114 16.33 -4.88 18.53
C VAL A 114 17.53 -5.73 18.07
N THR A 115 17.29 -6.71 17.22
CA THR A 115 18.30 -7.57 16.61
C THR A 115 19.08 -6.78 15.54
N ARG A 116 20.40 -6.92 15.50
CA ARG A 116 21.31 -6.24 14.55
C ARG A 116 22.13 -7.22 13.75
#